data_AF-A0A2B4RHD7-F1
#
_entry.id   AF-A0A2B4RHD7-F1
#
_cell.length_a   1.000
_cell.length_b   1.000
_cell.length_c   1.000
_cell.angle_alpha   90.00
_cell.angle_beta   90.00
_cell.angle_gamma   90.00
#
_symmetry.space_group_name_H-M   'P 1'
#
loop_
_entity.id
_entity.type
_entity.pdbx_description
1 polymer ?
#
loop_
_entity_poly.entity_id
_entity_poly.type
_entity_poly.pdbx_seq_one_letter_code
_entity_poly.pdbx_strand_id
1 'polypeptide(L)'
;MGQSPSKCPCGRLTKDGFYCPRCYDKHYPVCDYCKRPIRAHEATMGNCHQKPCYSRFSGNCCECDAPANAGAYCKSCYETVYPPPVKIHGKYHGMEITFYSREDSRSLMQSLASFHKDRDDAEQQRFYLKDH
;
A
#
# COMPACT_ATOMS: atom_id res chain seq x y z
N MET A 1 -2.68 36.04 -20.50
CA MET A 1 -3.87 36.01 -19.62
C MET A 1 -3.37 35.83 -18.19
N GLY A 2 -3.27 36.91 -17.41
CA GLY A 2 -2.81 36.82 -16.02
C GLY A 2 -3.97 36.42 -15.12
N GLN A 3 -3.88 35.28 -14.45
CA GLN A 3 -4.88 34.88 -13.45
C GLN A 3 -4.91 35.94 -12.34
N SER A 4 -6.09 36.49 -12.07
CA SER A 4 -6.26 37.45 -10.97
C SER A 4 -5.87 36.77 -9.65
N PRO A 5 -5.02 37.39 -8.82
CA PRO A 5 -4.62 36.79 -7.55
C PRO A 5 -5.85 36.59 -6.66
N SER A 6 -6.06 35.35 -6.20
CA SER A 6 -7.07 35.04 -5.20
C SER A 6 -6.76 35.83 -3.91
N LYS A 7 -7.81 36.32 -3.24
CA LYS A 7 -7.66 37.00 -1.95
C LYS A 7 -7.89 36.00 -0.83
N CYS A 8 -6.91 35.89 0.07
CA CYS A 8 -7.08 35.23 1.35
C CYS A 8 -8.25 35.87 2.12
N PRO A 9 -9.03 35.10 2.92
CA PRO A 9 -10.03 35.65 3.83
C PRO A 9 -9.49 36.70 4.81
N CYS A 10 -8.17 36.69 5.01
CA CYS A 10 -7.42 37.66 5.80
C CYS A 10 -7.02 38.96 5.07
N GLY A 11 -7.46 39.13 3.82
CA GLY A 11 -7.19 40.32 2.99
C GLY A 11 -5.83 40.32 2.26
N ARG A 12 -4.97 39.31 2.46
CA ARG A 12 -3.69 39.21 1.73
C ARG A 12 -3.86 38.58 0.34
N LEU A 13 -3.13 39.09 -0.63
CA LEU A 13 -3.04 38.49 -1.96
C LEU A 13 -2.27 37.17 -1.86
N THR A 14 -2.85 36.10 -2.41
CA THR A 14 -2.18 34.81 -2.54
C THR A 14 -1.65 34.69 -3.97
N LYS A 15 -0.41 34.23 -4.10
CA LYS A 15 0.19 33.95 -5.41
C LYS A 15 -0.36 32.64 -5.98
N ASP A 16 -0.67 31.68 -5.09
CA ASP A 16 -1.22 30.38 -5.41
C ASP A 16 -2.22 29.96 -4.31
N GLY A 17 -3.45 29.59 -4.66
CA GLY A 17 -4.45 29.04 -3.74
C GLY A 17 -5.31 30.06 -2.98
N PHE A 18 -6.16 29.58 -2.06
CA PHE A 18 -7.20 30.39 -1.39
C PHE A 18 -6.75 31.05 -0.07
N TYR A 19 -5.65 30.58 0.55
CA TYR A 19 -5.16 31.09 1.84
C TYR A 19 -3.71 31.57 1.74
N CYS A 20 -3.36 32.67 2.41
CA CYS A 20 -1.96 33.06 2.59
C CYS A 20 -1.25 32.07 3.54
N PRO A 21 0.10 31.94 3.52
CA PRO A 21 0.81 30.98 4.38
C PRO A 21 0.40 31.05 5.85
N ARG A 22 0.27 32.27 6.40
CA ARG A 22 -0.14 32.46 7.80
C ARG A 22 -1.57 32.02 8.11
N CYS A 23 -2.48 32.10 7.14
CA CYS A 23 -3.86 31.64 7.30
C CYS A 23 -4.03 30.18 6.93
N TYR A 24 -3.18 29.66 6.05
CA TYR A 24 -3.02 28.24 5.82
C TYR A 24 -2.66 27.57 7.15
N ASP A 25 -1.58 27.98 7.80
CA ASP A 25 -1.15 27.41 9.09
C ASP A 25 -2.21 27.53 10.21
N LYS A 26 -3.11 28.52 10.12
CA LYS A 26 -4.23 28.69 11.06
C LYS A 26 -5.46 27.82 10.72
N HIS A 27 -5.66 27.48 9.44
CA HIS A 27 -6.81 26.74 8.97
C HIS A 27 -6.60 25.23 8.94
N TYR A 28 -5.38 24.78 8.68
CA TYR A 28 -5.10 23.36 8.56
C TYR A 28 -4.81 22.75 9.93
N PRO A 29 -5.51 21.66 10.32
CA PRO A 29 -5.25 20.99 11.58
C PRO A 29 -3.82 20.43 11.58
N VAL A 30 -3.17 20.49 12.74
CA VAL A 30 -1.83 19.93 12.95
C VAL A 30 -1.98 18.48 13.39
N CYS A 31 -1.19 17.58 12.81
CA CYS A 31 -1.21 16.16 13.19
C CYS A 31 -0.81 15.97 14.66
N ASP A 32 -1.64 15.29 15.44
CA ASP A 32 -1.41 15.08 16.88
C ASP A 32 -0.14 14.25 17.17
N TYR A 33 0.29 13.40 16.23
CA TYR A 33 1.51 12.62 16.37
C TYR A 33 2.76 13.38 15.92
N CYS A 34 2.88 13.70 14.63
CA CYS A 34 4.13 14.21 14.05
C CYS A 34 4.26 15.75 14.06
N LYS A 35 3.23 16.45 14.56
CA LYS A 35 3.19 17.91 14.70
C LYS A 35 3.40 18.71 13.40
N ARG A 36 3.24 18.06 12.25
CA ARG A 36 3.24 18.71 10.94
C ARG A 36 1.81 19.09 10.52
N PRO A 37 1.61 20.21 9.79
CA PRO A 37 0.31 20.57 9.23
C PRO A 37 -0.22 19.47 8.31
N ILE A 38 -1.50 19.15 8.44
CA ILE A 38 -2.20 18.22 7.54
C ILE A 38 -2.70 19.00 6.33
N ARG A 39 -2.21 18.66 5.15
CA ARG A 39 -2.63 19.31 3.89
C ARG A 39 -3.96 18.74 3.41
N ALA A 40 -4.70 19.53 2.64
CA ALA A 40 -6.03 19.16 2.13
C ALA A 40 -6.09 17.84 1.35
N HIS A 41 -4.98 17.41 0.73
CA HIS A 41 -4.91 16.19 -0.08
C HIS A 41 -4.36 14.98 0.69
N GLU A 42 -3.92 15.17 1.94
CA GLU A 42 -3.38 14.08 2.74
C GLU A 42 -4.52 13.32 3.41
N ALA A 43 -4.47 12.00 3.36
CA ALA A 43 -5.44 11.16 4.04
C ALA A 43 -5.29 11.26 5.56
N THR A 44 -6.40 11.31 6.28
CA THR A 44 -6.45 11.48 7.73
C THR A 44 -7.30 10.42 8.41
N MET A 45 -6.99 10.19 9.68
CA MET A 45 -7.89 9.52 10.63
C MET A 45 -7.93 10.36 11.90
N GLY A 46 -9.10 10.94 12.20
CA GLY A 46 -9.23 11.97 13.22
C GLY A 46 -8.27 13.15 12.96
N ASN A 47 -7.52 13.54 13.98
CA ASN A 47 -6.56 14.65 13.93
C ASN A 47 -5.12 14.20 13.60
N CYS A 48 -4.95 13.01 13.00
CA CYS A 48 -3.65 12.47 12.60
C CYS A 48 -3.59 12.24 11.09
N HIS A 49 -2.40 12.34 10.49
CA HIS A 49 -2.18 11.72 9.18
C HIS A 49 -2.53 10.23 9.29
N GLN A 50 -3.22 9.69 8.29
CA GLN A 50 -3.68 8.31 8.34
C GLN A 50 -2.50 7.35 8.54
N LYS A 51 -1.46 7.40 7.69
CA LYS A 51 -0.28 6.54 7.79
C LYS A 51 1.03 7.33 7.92
N PRO A 52 1.99 6.87 8.73
CA PRO A 52 1.88 5.91 9.83
C PRO A 52 1.38 6.58 11.14
N CYS A 53 1.03 7.87 11.10
CA CYS A 53 0.87 8.69 12.30
C CYS A 53 -0.28 8.23 13.19
N TYR A 54 -1.44 7.89 12.60
CA TYR A 54 -2.58 7.40 13.35
C TYR A 54 -2.22 6.19 14.20
N SER A 55 -1.67 5.13 13.59
CA SER A 55 -1.31 3.91 14.31
C SER A 55 -0.27 4.12 15.39
N ARG A 56 0.72 4.99 15.16
CA ARG A 56 1.71 5.33 16.19
C ARG A 56 1.14 6.14 17.35
N PHE A 57 0.02 6.81 17.13
CA PHE A 57 -0.68 7.58 18.15
C PHE A 57 -1.69 6.73 18.93
N SER A 58 -2.52 5.96 18.25
CA SER A 58 -3.62 5.18 18.84
C SER A 58 -3.25 3.74 19.20
N GLY A 59 -2.20 3.18 18.59
CA GLY A 59 -1.93 1.75 18.61
C GLY A 59 -2.84 0.93 17.69
N ASN A 60 -3.66 1.57 16.86
CA ASN A 60 -4.65 0.90 16.00
C ASN A 60 -4.23 0.84 14.53
N CYS A 61 -4.91 0.01 13.76
CA CYS A 61 -4.71 -0.18 12.32
C CYS A 61 -5.18 1.06 11.54
N CYS A 62 -4.34 1.53 10.62
CA CYS A 62 -4.64 2.69 9.76
C CYS A 62 -5.72 2.43 8.69
N GLU A 63 -6.25 1.20 8.58
CA GLU A 63 -7.29 0.82 7.59
C GLU A 63 -8.63 0.52 8.26
N CYS A 64 -8.61 -0.24 9.35
CA CYS A 64 -9.83 -0.78 9.96
C CYS A 64 -10.00 -0.44 11.45
N ASP A 65 -9.08 0.33 12.03
CA ASP A 65 -9.08 0.75 13.44
C ASP A 65 -9.03 -0.40 14.49
N ALA A 66 -8.84 -1.65 14.05
CA ALA A 66 -8.54 -2.75 14.97
C ALA A 66 -7.14 -2.59 15.60
N PRO A 67 -6.86 -3.19 16.77
CA PRO A 67 -5.53 -3.14 17.38
C PRO A 67 -4.41 -3.54 16.40
N ALA A 68 -3.37 -2.72 16.30
CA ALA A 68 -2.20 -3.01 15.48
C ALA A 68 -1.18 -3.82 16.29
N ASN A 69 -0.62 -4.87 15.67
CA ASN A 69 0.32 -5.77 16.35
C ASN A 69 1.77 -5.26 16.21
N ALA A 70 2.08 -4.59 15.09
CA ALA A 70 3.34 -3.87 14.85
C ALA A 70 3.20 -3.00 13.57
N GLY A 71 3.62 -1.75 13.63
CA GLY A 71 3.55 -0.85 12.48
C GLY A 71 2.15 -0.32 12.20
N ALA A 72 1.84 0.06 10.95
CA ALA A 72 0.63 0.81 10.59
C ALA A 72 -0.64 -0.05 10.40
N TYR A 73 -0.55 -1.38 10.51
CA TYR A 73 -1.64 -2.29 10.15
C TYR A 73 -1.83 -3.38 11.20
N CYS A 74 -3.06 -3.88 11.33
CA CYS A 74 -3.32 -5.17 11.98
C CYS A 74 -2.89 -6.32 11.06
N LYS A 75 -2.84 -7.56 11.59
CA LYS A 75 -2.41 -8.75 10.82
C LYS A 75 -3.17 -8.91 9.50
N SER A 76 -4.51 -8.87 9.53
CA SER A 76 -5.34 -9.08 8.35
C SER A 76 -5.16 -8.00 7.28
N CYS A 77 -5.10 -6.73 7.68
CA CYS A 77 -4.85 -5.63 6.74
C CYS A 77 -3.41 -5.70 6.18
N TYR A 78 -2.44 -6.10 7.00
CA TYR A 78 -1.07 -6.31 6.54
C TYR A 78 -1.01 -7.41 5.46
N GLU A 79 -1.65 -8.56 5.69
CA GLU A 79 -1.72 -9.66 4.71
C GLU A 79 -2.50 -9.30 3.45
N THR A 80 -3.44 -8.36 3.53
CA THR A 80 -4.16 -7.86 2.35
C THR A 80 -3.31 -6.91 1.52
N VAL A 81 -2.57 -6.01 2.17
CA VAL A 81 -1.71 -5.02 1.49
C VAL A 81 -0.39 -5.65 1.02
N TYR A 82 0.13 -6.60 1.79
CA TYR A 82 1.37 -7.30 1.55
C TYR A 82 1.13 -8.82 1.63
N PRO A 83 0.38 -9.39 0.68
CA PRO A 83 0.12 -10.81 0.66
C PRO A 83 1.43 -11.60 0.60
N PRO A 84 1.50 -12.77 1.26
CA PRO A 84 2.65 -13.64 1.16
C PRO A 84 2.89 -14.01 -0.31
N PRO A 85 4.15 -14.18 -0.74
CA PRO A 85 4.42 -14.68 -2.07
C PRO A 85 3.77 -16.06 -2.26
N VAL A 86 3.19 -16.28 -3.45
CA VAL A 86 2.63 -17.55 -3.87
C VAL A 86 3.73 -18.61 -3.79
N LYS A 87 3.45 -19.69 -3.07
CA LYS A 87 4.33 -20.84 -2.96
C LYS A 87 3.90 -21.89 -3.99
N ILE A 88 4.77 -22.17 -4.95
CA ILE A 88 4.57 -23.23 -5.94
C ILE A 88 5.48 -24.39 -5.59
N HIS A 89 4.88 -25.58 -5.48
CA HIS A 89 5.62 -26.81 -5.24
C HIS A 89 5.49 -27.72 -6.45
N GLY A 90 6.62 -28.24 -6.93
CA GLY A 90 6.70 -29.09 -8.10
C GLY A 90 7.70 -30.21 -7.91
N LYS A 91 7.50 -31.30 -8.65
CA LYS A 91 8.43 -32.43 -8.72
C LYS A 91 8.97 -32.53 -10.13
N TYR A 92 10.29 -32.57 -10.27
CA TYR A 92 10.99 -32.62 -11.55
C TYR A 92 12.10 -33.68 -11.49
N HIS A 93 12.04 -34.72 -12.34
CA HIS A 93 12.97 -35.86 -12.35
C HIS A 93 13.27 -36.45 -10.96
N GLY A 94 12.24 -36.62 -10.13
CA GLY A 94 12.38 -37.16 -8.78
C GLY A 94 12.85 -36.16 -7.73
N MET A 95 13.25 -34.95 -8.12
CA MET A 95 13.64 -33.86 -7.22
C MET A 95 12.43 -32.97 -6.88
N GLU A 96 12.26 -32.63 -5.61
CA GLU A 96 11.26 -31.67 -5.17
C GLU A 96 11.81 -30.25 -5.24
N ILE A 97 11.08 -29.34 -5.88
CA ILE A 97 11.46 -27.94 -6.04
C ILE A 97 10.33 -27.05 -5.51
N THR A 98 10.69 -26.02 -4.74
CA THR A 98 9.76 -25.03 -4.23
C THR A 98 10.16 -23.64 -4.72
N PHE A 99 9.22 -22.94 -5.35
CA PHE A 99 9.38 -21.57 -5.82
C PHE A 99 8.46 -20.64 -5.03
N TYR A 100 8.94 -19.44 -4.75
CA TYR A 100 8.14 -18.37 -4.15
C TYR A 100 8.07 -17.22 -5.15
N SER A 101 6.87 -16.81 -5.52
CA SER A 101 6.70 -15.67 -6.44
C SER A 101 5.72 -14.64 -5.90
N ARG A 102 6.01 -13.36 -6.18
CA ARG A 102 5.08 -12.25 -5.96
C ARG A 102 4.26 -11.91 -7.21
N GLU A 103 4.55 -12.55 -8.33
CA GLU A 103 3.82 -12.38 -9.58
C GLU A 103 2.49 -13.15 -9.54
N ASP A 104 1.53 -12.70 -10.35
CA ASP A 104 0.24 -13.40 -10.49
C ASP A 104 0.49 -14.87 -10.83
N SER A 105 -0.15 -15.76 -10.07
CA SER A 105 -0.15 -17.20 -10.27
C SER A 105 -0.33 -17.63 -11.73
N ARG A 106 -1.11 -16.89 -12.53
CA ARG A 106 -1.32 -17.16 -13.96
C ARG A 106 -0.07 -16.91 -14.79
N SER A 107 0.64 -15.82 -14.53
CA SER A 107 1.88 -15.51 -15.27
C SER A 107 2.97 -16.54 -14.92
N LEU A 108 3.04 -16.98 -13.65
CA LEU A 108 4.01 -18.00 -13.24
C LEU A 108 3.72 -19.37 -13.86
N MET A 109 2.46 -19.79 -13.85
CA MET A 109 2.01 -21.04 -14.49
C MET A 109 2.30 -21.00 -16.00
N GLN A 110 2.16 -19.85 -16.65
CA GLN A 110 2.47 -19.68 -18.06
C GLN A 110 3.98 -19.76 -18.34
N SER A 111 4.82 -19.16 -17.47
CA SER A 111 6.28 -19.28 -17.54
C SER A 111 6.74 -20.73 -17.32
N LEU A 112 6.16 -21.43 -16.34
CA LEU A 112 6.43 -22.85 -16.10
C LEU A 112 5.96 -23.72 -17.28
N ALA A 113 4.76 -23.49 -17.81
CA ALA A 113 4.27 -24.19 -19.01
C ALA A 113 5.15 -23.94 -20.24
N SER A 114 5.78 -22.77 -20.34
CA SER A 114 6.72 -22.43 -21.43
C SER A 114 8.03 -23.20 -21.32
N PHE A 115 8.51 -23.50 -20.11
CA PHE A 115 9.64 -24.43 -19.90
C PHE A 115 9.37 -25.84 -20.43
N HIS A 116 8.10 -26.26 -20.48
CA HIS A 116 7.70 -27.59 -20.96
C HIS A 116 7.53 -27.68 -22.48
N LYS A 117 7.37 -26.56 -23.17
CA LYS A 117 7.08 -26.55 -24.61
C LYS A 117 8.28 -26.86 -25.52
N ASP A 118 9.50 -26.82 -24.97
CA ASP A 118 10.73 -27.15 -25.71
C ASP A 118 11.19 -28.61 -25.51
N ARG A 119 10.46 -29.43 -24.74
CA ARG A 119 10.82 -30.83 -24.51
C ARG A 119 9.57 -31.71 -24.62
N ASP A 120 9.26 -32.10 -25.86
CA ASP A 120 8.46 -33.28 -26.16
C ASP A 120 9.08 -34.49 -25.46
N ASP A 121 8.58 -34.83 -24.26
CA ASP A 121 8.62 -36.21 -23.78
C ASP A 121 7.54 -36.44 -22.72
N ALA A 122 6.78 -37.50 -22.96
CA ALA A 122 5.55 -37.85 -22.31
C ALA A 122 5.75 -38.32 -20.86
N GLU A 123 5.70 -37.41 -19.88
CA GLU A 123 5.21 -37.74 -18.54
C GLU A 123 4.30 -36.61 -18.05
N GLN A 124 3.09 -36.94 -17.60
CA GLN A 124 2.15 -35.97 -17.04
C GLN A 124 2.74 -35.31 -15.78
N GLN A 125 3.42 -34.19 -16.00
CA GLN A 125 3.96 -33.32 -14.97
C GLN A 125 2.80 -32.51 -14.36
N ARG A 126 2.51 -32.75 -13.08
CA ARG A 126 1.45 -32.05 -12.37
C ARG A 126 2.07 -31.13 -11.32
N PHE A 127 2.01 -29.83 -11.58
CA PHE A 127 2.24 -28.80 -10.57
C PHE A 127 0.90 -28.48 -9.91
N TYR A 128 0.92 -28.31 -8.60
CA TYR A 128 -0.29 -27.95 -7.85
C TYR A 128 0.00 -26.67 -7.08
N LEU A 129 -0.91 -25.69 -7.19
CA LEU A 129 -0.99 -24.61 -6.22
C LEU A 129 -1.47 -25.22 -4.90
N LYS A 130 -0.76 -24.94 -3.81
CA LYS A 130 -1.30 -25.14 -2.46
C LYS A 130 -1.86 -23.80 -2.00
N ASP A 131 -3.18 -23.71 -1.92
CA ASP A 131 -3.85 -22.64 -1.20
C ASP A 131 -3.62 -22.85 0.31
N HIS A 132 -3.28 -21.76 1.00
CA HIS A 132 -3.04 -21.71 2.45
C HIS A 132 -4.30 -21.31 3.20
#